data_AF-A0A843CBY1-F1
#
_entry.id   AF-A0A843CBY1-F1
#
_cell.length_a   1.000
_cell.length_b   1.000
_cell.length_c   1.000
_cell.angle_alpha   90.00
_cell.angle_beta   90.00
_cell.angle_gamma   90.00
#
_symmetry.space_group_name_H-M   'P 1'
#
loop_
_entity.id
_entity.type
_entity.pdbx_description
1 polymer ?
#
loop_
_entity_poly.entity_id
_entity_poly.type
_entity_poly.pdbx_seq_one_letter_code
_entity_poly.pdbx_strand_id
1 'polypeptide(L)'
;MTSFGTLEYVLDKFSGTWSWKVTGERAVAMVSRIIPQAWYGDGEFEAIVPDDPKNVLQIKWIMDRYPLEILSKTIWQKKLPVTTKPEPKKPKRIEKLQLANPGKQFKGNL
;
A
#
# COMPACT_ATOMS: atom_id res chain seq x y z
N MET A 1 4.20 5.71 -24.08
CA MET A 1 4.18 6.30 -22.72
C MET A 1 5.58 6.17 -22.17
N THR A 2 6.31 7.27 -22.04
CA THR A 2 7.67 7.25 -21.48
C THR A 2 7.55 7.00 -19.98
N SER A 3 8.16 5.94 -19.46
CA SER A 3 8.15 5.64 -18.03
C SER A 3 8.82 6.78 -17.26
N PHE A 4 8.27 7.14 -16.10
CA PHE A 4 8.79 8.25 -15.28
C PHE A 4 10.14 7.91 -14.61
N GLY A 5 10.46 6.62 -14.57
CA GLY A 5 11.59 6.04 -13.90
C GLY A 5 11.36 4.55 -13.68
N THR A 6 12.29 3.89 -13.00
CA THR A 6 12.16 2.48 -12.62
C THR A 6 12.28 2.29 -11.11
N LEU A 7 11.71 1.20 -10.61
CA LEU A 7 11.81 0.77 -9.22
C LEU A 7 12.33 -0.67 -9.16
N GLU A 8 13.47 -0.84 -8.50
CA GLU A 8 14.16 -2.13 -8.32
C GLU A 8 14.44 -2.38 -6.83
N TYR A 9 14.40 -3.64 -6.41
CA TYR A 9 14.79 -4.07 -5.07
C TYR A 9 16.21 -4.64 -5.13
N VAL A 10 17.17 -3.94 -4.52
CA VAL A 10 18.60 -4.24 -4.62
C VAL A 10 19.25 -4.34 -3.25
N LEU A 11 20.31 -5.13 -3.15
CA LEU A 11 21.18 -5.11 -1.98
C LEU A 11 22.09 -3.88 -2.08
N ASP A 12 21.91 -2.91 -1.21
CA ASP A 12 22.77 -1.73 -1.19
C ASP A 12 24.19 -2.11 -0.75
N LYS A 13 25.19 -1.63 -1.49
CA LYS A 13 26.60 -1.93 -1.24
C LYS A 13 27.12 -1.23 0.02
N PHE A 14 26.57 -0.06 0.34
CA PHE A 14 27.04 0.76 1.46
C PHE A 14 26.43 0.34 2.78
N SER A 15 25.11 0.17 2.83
CA SER A 15 24.42 -0.27 4.06
C SER A 15 24.50 -1.78 4.28
N GLY A 16 24.74 -2.57 3.23
CA GLY A 16 24.63 -4.03 3.28
C GLY A 16 23.19 -4.52 3.50
N THR A 17 22.20 -3.65 3.33
CA THR A 17 20.77 -3.98 3.53
C THR A 17 20.00 -3.91 2.23
N TRP A 18 18.96 -4.73 2.13
CA TRP A 18 18.05 -4.65 1.00
C TRP A 18 17.28 -3.33 1.00
N SER A 19 17.29 -2.65 -0.13
CA SER A 19 16.74 -1.31 -0.29
C SER A 19 16.05 -1.17 -1.65
N TRP A 20 15.23 -0.13 -1.79
CA TRP A 20 14.58 0.23 -3.03
C TRP A 20 15.45 1.20 -3.81
N LYS A 21 15.89 0.81 -5.00
CA LYS A 21 16.54 1.70 -5.96
C LYS A 21 15.50 2.27 -6.90
N VAL A 22 15.40 3.59 -6.89
CA VAL A 22 14.60 4.37 -7.83
C VAL A 22 15.53 4.99 -8.84
N THR A 23 15.22 4.85 -10.13
CA THR A 23 15.98 5.50 -11.20
C THR A 23 15.10 6.47 -12.00
N GLY A 24 15.73 7.47 -12.60
CA GLY A 24 15.08 8.47 -13.44
C GLY A 24 15.10 9.86 -12.80
N GLU A 25 15.51 10.86 -13.57
CA GLU A 25 15.76 12.23 -13.10
C GLU A 25 14.63 12.80 -12.24
N ARG A 26 13.40 12.78 -12.77
CA ARG A 26 12.22 13.31 -12.07
C ARG A 26 11.77 12.42 -10.92
N ALA A 27 11.92 11.11 -11.03
CA ALA A 27 11.59 10.17 -9.95
C ALA A 27 12.51 10.39 -8.74
N VAL A 28 13.81 10.50 -8.98
CA VAL A 28 14.82 10.79 -7.96
C VAL A 28 14.56 12.14 -7.29
N ALA A 29 14.28 13.18 -8.07
CA ALA A 29 13.96 14.51 -7.53
C ALA A 29 12.70 14.51 -6.64
N MET A 30 11.71 13.66 -6.93
CA MET A 30 10.51 13.52 -6.10
C MET A 30 10.78 12.74 -4.82
N VAL A 31 11.51 11.63 -4.95
CA VAL A 31 11.89 10.77 -3.81
C VAL A 31 12.73 11.56 -2.81
N SER A 32 13.74 12.30 -3.27
CA SER A 32 14.61 13.11 -2.39
C SER A 32 13.84 14.20 -1.63
N ARG A 33 12.74 14.71 -2.18
CA ARG A 33 11.88 15.70 -1.52
C ARG A 33 10.91 15.10 -0.51
N ILE A 34 10.44 13.87 -0.74
CA ILE A 34 9.39 13.24 0.06
C ILE A 34 9.94 12.31 1.13
N ILE A 35 11.06 11.64 0.85
CA ILE A 35 11.65 10.60 1.69
C ILE A 35 13.03 11.10 2.18
N PRO A 36 13.11 11.68 3.39
CA PRO A 36 14.36 12.26 3.91
C PRO A 36 15.47 11.22 4.13
N GLN A 37 15.10 9.95 4.26
CA GLN A 37 16.05 8.85 4.43
C GLN A 37 16.61 8.32 3.11
N ALA A 38 16.17 8.87 1.97
CA ALA A 38 16.75 8.51 0.68
C ALA A 38 18.11 9.16 0.49
N TRP A 39 19.05 8.46 -0.13
CA TRP A 39 20.35 9.01 -0.54
C TRP A 39 20.63 8.67 -2.01
N TYR A 40 21.66 9.30 -2.57
CA TYR A 40 22.06 9.09 -3.96
C TYR A 40 22.70 7.72 -4.15
N GLY A 41 22.33 7.04 -5.24
CA GLY A 41 22.95 5.79 -5.66
C GLY A 41 24.28 6.00 -6.39
N ASP A 42 24.76 4.94 -7.06
CA ASP A 42 26.02 4.97 -7.82
C ASP A 42 25.88 5.80 -9.11
N GLY A 43 24.69 5.85 -9.72
CA GLY A 43 24.41 6.64 -10.93
C GLY A 43 23.83 8.03 -10.69
N GLU A 44 23.99 8.93 -11.68
CA GLU A 44 23.54 10.34 -11.62
C GLU A 44 22.03 10.50 -11.34
N PHE A 45 21.22 9.57 -11.83
CA PHE A 45 19.77 9.56 -11.63
C PHE A 45 19.32 8.31 -10.88
N GLU A 46 20.02 8.00 -9.79
CA GLU A 46 19.68 6.91 -8.89
C GLU A 46 19.50 7.40 -7.45
N ALA A 47 18.45 6.90 -6.79
CA ALA A 47 18.22 7.10 -5.37
C ALA A 47 17.99 5.75 -4.69
N ILE A 48 18.63 5.57 -3.55
CA ILE A 48 18.44 4.42 -2.67
C ILE A 48 17.51 4.83 -1.53
N VAL A 49 16.49 4.03 -1.30
CA VAL A 49 15.50 4.23 -0.24
C VAL A 49 15.48 2.99 0.65
N PRO A 50 15.71 3.13 1.96
CA PRO A 50 15.61 2.01 2.90
C PRO A 50 14.26 1.31 2.84
N ASP A 51 14.26 -0.02 2.96
CA ASP A 51 13.05 -0.82 3.03
C ASP A 51 12.34 -0.69 4.39
N ASP A 52 11.61 0.42 4.55
CA ASP A 52 10.72 0.70 5.68
C ASP A 52 9.26 0.76 5.21
N PRO A 53 8.28 0.22 5.96
CA PRO A 53 6.85 0.30 5.62
C PRO A 53 6.37 1.72 5.27
N LYS A 54 6.87 2.74 5.97
CA LYS A 54 6.56 4.16 5.71
C LYS A 54 7.11 4.60 4.36
N ASN A 55 8.35 4.23 4.05
CA ASN A 55 9.00 4.57 2.79
C ASN A 55 8.30 3.86 1.61
N VAL A 56 7.94 2.58 1.76
CA VAL A 56 7.17 1.82 0.76
C VAL A 56 5.83 2.50 0.46
N LEU A 57 5.13 3.00 1.49
CA LEU A 57 3.89 3.75 1.31
C LEU A 57 4.11 5.08 0.57
N GLN A 58 5.19 5.80 0.90
CA GLN A 58 5.55 7.04 0.22
C GLN A 58 5.92 6.80 -1.26
N ILE A 59 6.68 5.74 -1.56
CA ILE A 59 6.98 5.32 -2.94
C ILE A 59 5.67 5.00 -3.68
N LYS A 60 4.75 4.27 -3.03
CA LYS A 60 3.43 3.97 -3.62
C LYS A 60 2.67 5.26 -3.96
N TRP A 61 2.64 6.25 -3.08
CA TRP A 61 1.98 7.54 -3.36
C TRP A 61 2.61 8.33 -4.50
N ILE A 62 3.94 8.22 -4.67
CA ILE A 62 4.63 8.79 -5.84
C ILE A 62 4.16 8.05 -7.09
N MET A 63 4.15 6.71 -7.06
CA MET A 63 3.76 5.87 -8.19
C MET A 63 2.30 6.05 -8.63
N ASP A 64 1.39 6.29 -7.68
CA ASP A 64 -0.03 6.54 -7.98
C ASP A 64 -0.24 7.81 -8.82
N ARG A 65 0.67 8.79 -8.72
CA ARG A 65 0.66 10.03 -9.51
C ARG A 65 1.59 9.98 -10.71
N TYR A 66 2.73 9.32 -10.57
CA TYR A 66 3.80 9.25 -11.56
C TYR A 66 4.24 7.79 -11.73
N PRO A 67 3.74 7.09 -12.75
CA PRO A 67 3.94 5.66 -12.87
C PRO A 67 5.41 5.32 -13.09
N LEU A 68 5.97 4.51 -12.19
CA LEU A 68 7.29 3.92 -12.28
C LEU A 68 7.20 2.51 -12.86
N GLU A 69 8.19 2.13 -13.66
CA GLU A 69 8.33 0.76 -14.13
C GLU A 69 8.92 -0.13 -13.02
N ILE A 70 8.12 -1.07 -12.54
CA ILE A 70 8.52 -1.96 -11.45
C ILE A 70 9.27 -3.16 -12.04
N LEU A 71 10.58 -3.23 -11.79
CA LEU A 71 11.41 -4.37 -12.18
C LEU A 71 11.20 -5.54 -11.19
N SER A 72 11.13 -5.24 -9.90
CA SER A 72 10.97 -6.24 -8.83
C SER A 72 9.51 -6.48 -8.41
N LYS A 73 8.63 -6.82 -9.37
CA LYS A 73 7.17 -6.89 -9.20
C LYS A 73 6.70 -7.77 -8.04
N THR A 74 7.30 -8.95 -7.88
CA THR A 74 6.89 -9.93 -6.86
C THR A 74 7.19 -9.45 -5.45
N ILE A 75 8.36 -8.83 -5.25
CA ILE A 75 8.77 -8.28 -3.96
C ILE A 75 7.92 -7.06 -3.63
N TRP A 76 7.70 -6.18 -4.61
CA TRP A 76 6.82 -5.02 -4.45
C TRP A 76 5.42 -5.42 -3.99
N GLN A 77 4.80 -6.40 -4.63
CA GLN A 77 3.47 -6.90 -4.23
C GLN A 77 3.43 -7.46 -2.81
N LYS A 78 4.51 -8.11 -2.34
CA LYS A 78 4.61 -8.63 -0.96
C LYS A 78 4.79 -7.53 0.09
N LYS A 79 5.44 -6.42 -0.29
CA LYS A 79 5.81 -5.33 0.61
C LYS A 79 4.70 -4.28 0.74
N LEU A 80 3.80 -4.21 -0.26
CA LEU A 80 2.60 -3.41 -0.16
C LEU A 80 1.74 -3.89 1.01
N PRO A 81 1.15 -2.98 1.79
CA PRO A 81 0.20 -3.36 2.83
C PRO A 81 -0.93 -4.12 2.15
N VAL A 82 -1.29 -5.29 2.72
CA VAL A 82 -2.44 -6.05 2.25
C VAL A 82 -3.64 -5.12 2.32
N THR A 83 -4.17 -4.76 1.16
CA THR A 83 -5.47 -4.10 1.09
C THR A 83 -6.44 -5.11 1.66
N THR A 84 -6.72 -5.04 2.96
CA THR A 84 -7.80 -5.78 3.57
C THR A 84 -9.05 -5.24 2.89
N LYS A 85 -9.45 -5.88 1.78
CA LYS A 85 -10.83 -5.79 1.32
C LYS A 85 -11.63 -6.06 2.58
N PRO A 86 -12.48 -5.11 3.04
CA PRO A 86 -13.29 -5.38 4.21
C PRO A 86 -13.99 -6.69 3.92
N GLU A 87 -13.65 -7.70 4.72
CA GLU A 87 -14.26 -9.01 4.57
C GLU A 87 -15.77 -8.76 4.57
N PRO A 88 -16.53 -9.26 3.59
CA PRO A 88 -17.96 -9.01 3.56
C PRO A 88 -18.49 -9.49 4.90
N LYS A 89 -18.83 -8.52 5.77
CA LYS A 89 -19.35 -8.82 7.11
C LYS A 89 -20.55 -9.69 6.85
N LYS A 90 -20.44 -10.99 7.16
CA LYS A 90 -21.58 -11.91 7.08
C LYS A 90 -22.73 -11.20 7.78
N PRO A 91 -23.89 -11.04 7.13
CA PRO A 91 -25.02 -10.38 7.78
C PRO A 91 -25.23 -11.07 9.11
N LYS A 92 -25.24 -10.29 10.20
CA LYS A 92 -25.55 -10.83 11.53
C LYS A 92 -26.84 -11.63 11.38
N ARG A 93 -26.85 -12.86 11.90
CA ARG A 93 -28.03 -13.73 11.88
C ARG A 93 -29.19 -12.89 12.43
N ILE A 94 -30.15 -12.54 11.56
CA ILE A 94 -31.37 -11.87 11.99
C ILE A 94 -32.08 -12.93 12.84
N GLU A 95 -32.03 -12.76 14.16
CA GLU A 95 -32.86 -13.54 15.05
C GLU A 95 -34.30 -13.24 14.65
N LYS A 96 -35.00 -14.24 14.12
CA LYS A 96 -36.42 -14.11 13.79
C LYS A 96 -37.14 -13.85 15.10
N LEU A 97 -37.46 -12.59 15.37
CA LEU A 97 -38.31 -12.21 16.49
C LEU A 97 -39.63 -12.96 16.30
N GLN A 98 -39.96 -13.82 17.27
CA GLN A 98 -41.23 -14.50 17.28
C GLN A 98 -42.31 -13.49 17.67
N LEU A 99 -43.49 -13.58 17.03
CA LEU A 99 -44.64 -12.78 17.42
C LEU A 99 -44.95 -13.03 18.90
N ALA A 100 -45.07 -11.97 19.69
CA ALA A 100 -45.47 -12.09 21.08
C ALA A 100 -46.94 -12.54 21.14
N ASN A 101 -47.22 -13.56 21.95
CA ASN A 101 -48.60 -13.96 22.21
C ASN A 101 -49.27 -12.90 23.10
N PRO A 102 -50.45 -12.38 22.71
CA PRO A 102 -51.13 -11.39 23.50
C PRO A 102 -51.54 -11.95 24.87
N GLY A 103 -51.39 -11.12 25.91
CA GLY A 103 -51.81 -11.47 27.26
C GLY A 103 -53.33 -11.60 27.39
N LYS A 104 -53.80 -12.30 28.42
CA LYS A 104 -55.23 -12.61 28.67
C LYS A 104 -56.18 -11.39 28.68
N GLN A 105 -55.65 -10.18 28.82
CA GLN A 105 -56.42 -8.93 28.85
C GLN A 105 -56.52 -8.24 27.48
N PHE A 106 -55.78 -8.69 26.47
CA PHE A 106 -55.82 -8.11 25.13
C PHE A 106 -57.07 -8.61 24.38
N LYS A 107 -57.91 -7.68 23.93
CA LYS A 107 -59.18 -7.95 23.22
C LYS A 107 -59.15 -7.56 21.73
N GLY A 108 -57.99 -7.15 21.22
CA GLY A 108 -57.79 -6.82 19.81
C GLY A 108 -57.34 -8.02 18.97
N ASN A 109 -57.40 -7.88 17.65
CA ASN A 109 -56.77 -8.81 16.72
C ASN A 109 -55.39 -8.27 16.33
N LEU A 110 -54.38 -9.16 16.27
CA LEU A 110 -53.04 -8.86 15.75
C LEU A 110 -53.01 -9.01 14.23
#